data_AF-A0A2H5WKZ6-F1
#
_entry.id   AF-A0A2H5WKZ6-F1
#
_cell.length_a   1.000
_cell.length_b   1.000
_cell.length_c   1.000
_cell.angle_alpha   90.00
_cell.angle_beta   90.00
_cell.angle_gamma   90.00
#
_symmetry.space_group_name_H-M   'P 1'
#
loop_
_entity.id
_entity.type
_entity.pdbx_description
1 polymer ?
#
loop_
_entity_poly.entity_id
_entity_poly.type
_entity_poly.pdbx_seq_one_letter_code
_entity_poly.pdbx_strand_id
1 'polypeptide(L)'
;MMALAEPSITTLGYGWLLVLLGSLWRLWAAGYLMKNAVLITAGPYAWVRHPLYFGMALVLLGWATLTGWSWLTAGLVLYSALIYGCAMLTEERRLLFLFPDYEAYRQRVPMIVPLGWRNRGEPHGHFDWRTVARNGEWRIMMWNAAVALLLSLRLVV
;
A
#
# COMPACT_ATOMS: atom_id res chain seq x y z
N MET A 1 9.05 32.88 -4.92
CA MET A 1 8.63 32.24 -6.19
C MET A 1 9.26 30.85 -6.23
N MET A 2 8.51 29.83 -5.80
CA MET A 2 8.92 28.45 -6.06
C MET A 2 8.87 28.25 -7.56
N ALA A 3 10.02 28.03 -8.19
CA ALA A 3 10.09 27.52 -9.54
C ALA A 3 9.31 26.21 -9.55
N LEU A 4 8.10 26.27 -10.12
CA LEU A 4 7.31 25.10 -10.45
C LEU A 4 8.18 24.29 -11.40
N ALA A 5 8.83 23.25 -10.88
CA ALA A 5 9.46 22.26 -11.72
C ALA A 5 8.35 21.69 -12.60
N GLU A 6 8.28 22.15 -13.85
CA GLU A 6 7.30 21.63 -14.79
C GLU A 6 7.50 20.12 -14.84
N PRO A 7 6.47 19.33 -14.51
CA PRO A 7 6.62 17.89 -14.44
C PRO A 7 6.95 17.39 -15.85
N SER A 8 8.19 16.93 -16.01
CA SER A 8 8.63 16.31 -17.26
C SER A 8 7.75 15.09 -17.55
N ILE A 9 7.54 14.80 -18.84
CA ILE A 9 6.77 13.62 -19.29
C ILE A 9 7.28 12.33 -18.62
N THR A 10 8.58 12.26 -18.33
CA THR A 10 9.20 11.13 -17.63
C THR A 10 8.75 11.02 -16.16
N THR A 11 8.70 12.12 -15.40
CA THR A 11 8.24 12.11 -14.01
C THR A 11 6.74 11.80 -13.91
N LEU A 12 5.97 12.23 -14.91
CA LEU A 12 4.56 11.83 -15.04
C LEU A 12 4.41 10.33 -15.26
N GLY A 13 5.20 9.76 -16.17
CA GLY A 13 5.23 8.31 -16.41
C GLY A 13 5.56 7.51 -15.15
N TYR A 14 6.63 7.89 -14.42
CA TYR A 14 7.01 7.22 -13.17
C TYR A 14 5.95 7.37 -12.08
N GLY A 15 5.38 8.56 -11.92
CA GLY A 15 4.33 8.81 -10.93
C GLY A 15 3.11 7.93 -11.16
N TRP A 16 2.62 7.87 -12.41
CA TRP A 16 1.50 6.99 -12.76
C TRP A 16 1.81 5.51 -12.57
N LEU A 17 3.01 5.08 -12.95
CA LEU A 17 3.44 3.71 -12.77
C LEU A 17 3.42 3.31 -11.28
N LEU A 18 3.92 4.18 -10.39
CA LEU A 18 3.89 3.94 -8.95
C LEU A 18 2.46 3.87 -8.38
N VAL A 19 1.58 4.79 -8.79
CA VAL A 19 0.16 4.77 -8.38
C VAL A 19 -0.53 3.48 -8.84
N LEU A 20 -0.29 3.06 -10.08
CA LEU A 20 -0.86 1.85 -10.64
C LEU A 20 -0.37 0.61 -9.89
N LEU A 21 0.95 0.46 -9.75
CA LEU A 21 1.56 -0.69 -9.05
C LEU A 21 1.11 -0.77 -7.58
N GLY A 22 1.08 0.37 -6.88
CA GLY A 22 0.59 0.44 -5.50
C GLY A 22 -0.88 0.06 -5.39
N SER A 23 -1.72 0.51 -6.32
CA SER A 23 -3.15 0.17 -6.35
C SER A 23 -3.38 -1.32 -6.62
N LEU A 24 -2.69 -1.89 -7.61
CA LEU A 24 -2.76 -3.33 -7.91
C LEU A 24 -2.30 -4.19 -6.74
N TRP A 25 -1.21 -3.78 -6.07
CA TRP A 25 -0.73 -4.46 -4.86
C TRP A 25 -1.79 -4.45 -3.74
N ARG A 26 -2.43 -3.30 -3.50
CA ARG A 26 -3.50 -3.19 -2.51
C ARG A 26 -4.69 -4.07 -2.87
N LEU A 27 -5.11 -4.10 -4.14
CA LEU A 27 -6.22 -4.94 -4.60
C LEU A 27 -5.93 -6.42 -4.35
N TRP A 28 -4.72 -6.84 -4.69
CA TRP A 28 -4.29 -8.21 -4.43
C TRP A 28 -4.35 -8.54 -2.94
N ALA A 29 -3.86 -7.66 -2.06
CA ALA A 29 -3.92 -7.85 -0.61
C ALA A 29 -5.35 -7.84 -0.06
N ALA A 30 -6.19 -6.95 -0.56
CA ALA A 30 -7.59 -6.82 -0.18
C ALA A 30 -8.39 -8.09 -0.45
N GLY A 31 -8.05 -8.85 -1.49
CA GLY A 31 -8.73 -10.11 -1.81
C GLY A 31 -8.41 -11.26 -0.87
N TYR A 32 -7.34 -11.14 -0.08
CA TYR A 32 -6.94 -12.12 0.93
C TYR A 32 -7.38 -11.70 2.35
N LEU A 33 -7.63 -10.42 2.60
CA LEU A 33 -7.81 -9.89 3.94
C LEU A 33 -9.15 -10.31 4.58
N MET A 34 -9.09 -11.17 5.58
CA MET A 34 -10.19 -11.48 6.49
C MET A 34 -9.91 -10.92 7.89
N LYS A 35 -10.32 -9.68 8.13
CA LYS A 35 -10.02 -8.93 9.36
C LYS A 35 -10.44 -9.71 10.62
N ASN A 36 -9.47 -9.98 11.51
CA ASN A 36 -9.64 -10.63 12.81
C ASN A 36 -10.26 -12.03 12.83
N ALA A 37 -10.55 -12.62 11.67
CA ALA A 37 -11.18 -13.93 11.60
C ALA A 37 -10.14 -15.05 11.51
N VAL A 38 -9.10 -14.84 10.68
CA VAL A 38 -8.08 -15.85 10.38
C VAL A 38 -6.75 -15.16 10.13
N LEU A 39 -5.65 -15.78 10.54
CA LEU A 39 -4.32 -15.33 10.18
C LEU A 39 -4.00 -15.71 8.72
N ILE A 40 -3.84 -14.70 7.87
CA ILE A 40 -3.56 -14.88 6.45
C ILE A 40 -2.05 -14.76 6.21
N THR A 41 -1.49 -15.77 5.55
CA THR A 41 -0.04 -15.86 5.26
C THR A 41 0.25 -16.06 3.77
N ALA A 42 -0.79 -16.17 2.94
CA ALA A 42 -0.71 -16.36 1.49
C ALA A 42 -0.77 -15.04 0.69
N GLY A 43 -0.47 -15.13 -0.60
CA GLY A 43 -0.52 -13.97 -1.50
C GLY A 43 0.49 -12.90 -1.10
N PRO A 44 0.13 -11.60 -1.05
CA PRO A 44 1.06 -10.54 -0.69
C PRO A 44 1.45 -10.57 0.79
N TYR A 45 0.65 -11.22 1.65
CA TYR A 45 1.01 -11.48 3.05
C TYR A 45 2.18 -12.46 3.19
N ALA A 46 2.54 -13.20 2.13
CA ALA A 46 3.76 -14.01 2.12
C ALA A 46 5.04 -13.17 1.92
N TRP A 47 4.91 -11.92 1.48
CA TRP A 47 6.02 -11.03 1.15
C TRP A 47 6.29 -10.02 2.26
N VAL A 48 5.22 -9.42 2.79
CA VAL A 48 5.27 -8.44 3.86
C VAL A 48 4.04 -8.61 4.76
N ARG A 49 4.15 -8.27 6.05
CA ARG A 49 3.04 -8.44 7.02
C ARG A 49 1.92 -7.42 6.84
N HIS A 50 2.26 -6.25 6.31
CA HIS A 50 1.32 -5.14 6.10
C HIS A 50 1.25 -4.72 4.63
N PRO A 51 0.80 -5.61 3.73
CA PRO A 51 0.84 -5.35 2.29
C PRO A 51 -0.05 -4.18 1.86
N LEU A 52 -1.18 -3.93 2.54
CA LEU A 52 -2.01 -2.76 2.25
C LEU A 52 -1.27 -1.44 2.51
N TYR A 53 -0.47 -1.39 3.57
CA TYR A 53 0.34 -0.22 3.91
C TYR A 53 1.50 -0.03 2.93
N PHE A 54 2.14 -1.12 2.49
CA PHE A 54 3.16 -1.05 1.44
C PHE A 54 2.58 -0.49 0.12
N GLY A 55 1.42 -1.00 -0.31
CA GLY A 55 0.76 -0.46 -1.50
C GLY A 55 0.31 1.00 -1.33
N MET A 56 -0.08 1.42 -0.12
CA MET A 56 -0.35 2.84 0.19
C MET A 56 0.89 3.71 0.04
N ALA A 57 2.04 3.24 0.54
CA ALA A 57 3.30 3.95 0.43
C ALA A 57 3.69 4.17 -1.04
N LEU A 58 3.51 3.16 -1.90
CA LEU A 58 3.74 3.30 -3.35
C LEU A 58 2.81 4.33 -3.99
N VAL A 59 1.51 4.33 -3.63
CA VAL A 59 0.55 5.33 -4.13
C VAL A 59 0.95 6.74 -3.69
N LEU A 60 1.31 6.94 -2.42
CA LEU A 60 1.76 8.23 -1.91
C LEU A 60 3.05 8.73 -2.59
N LEU A 61 4.00 7.83 -2.83
CA LEU A 61 5.22 8.15 -3.58
C LEU A 61 4.91 8.52 -5.04
N GLY A 62 3.96 7.82 -5.66
CA GLY A 62 3.48 8.15 -7.00
C GLY A 62 2.86 9.55 -7.05
N TRP A 63 1.98 9.89 -6.10
CA TRP A 63 1.41 11.23 -5.99
C TRP A 63 2.46 12.31 -5.75
N ALA A 64 3.40 12.08 -4.83
CA ALA A 64 4.51 13.02 -4.58
C ALA A 64 5.36 13.26 -5.84
N THR A 65 5.56 12.21 -6.65
CA THR A 65 6.28 12.31 -7.93
C THR A 65 5.49 13.11 -8.97
N LEU A 66 4.16 12.92 -9.04
CA LEU A 66 3.28 13.65 -9.97
C LEU A 66 3.16 15.14 -9.65
N THR A 67 3.18 15.50 -8.36
CA THR A 67 3.06 16.91 -7.92
C THR A 67 4.41 17.65 -7.86
N GLY A 68 5.52 16.95 -8.15
CA GLY A 68 6.86 17.44 -7.90
C GLY A 68 7.26 17.31 -6.43
N TRP A 69 8.51 16.89 -6.18
CA TRP A 69 9.08 16.70 -4.84
C TRP A 69 9.35 18.03 -4.12
N SER A 70 8.30 18.64 -3.60
CA SER A 70 8.37 19.81 -2.72
C SER A 70 8.61 19.41 -1.26
N TRP A 71 8.99 20.39 -0.42
CA TRP A 71 9.16 20.20 1.02
C TRP A 71 7.82 19.82 1.67
N LEU A 72 6.71 20.35 1.14
CA LEU A 72 5.38 20.01 1.59
C LEU A 72 5.05 18.54 1.29
N THR A 73 5.30 18.06 0.07
CA THR A 73 5.05 16.66 -0.31
C THR A 73 5.95 15.70 0.44
N ALA A 74 7.23 16.06 0.64
CA ALA A 74 8.15 15.25 1.46
C ALA A 74 7.67 15.18 2.92
N GLY A 75 7.22 16.29 3.50
CA GLY A 75 6.64 16.34 4.83
C GLY A 75 5.37 15.48 4.96
N LEU A 76 4.49 15.50 3.95
CA LEU A 76 3.29 14.66 3.92
C LEU A 76 3.62 13.16 3.82
N VAL A 77 4.59 12.77 3.00
CA VAL A 77 5.07 11.38 2.90
C VAL A 77 5.64 10.92 4.24
N LEU A 78 6.51 11.73 4.87
CA LEU A 78 7.10 11.42 6.17
C LEU A 78 6.03 11.32 7.27
N TYR A 79 5.11 12.28 7.34
CA TYR A 79 4.00 12.27 8.29
C TYR A 79 3.14 11.01 8.13
N SER A 80 2.80 10.65 6.89
CA SER A 80 2.04 9.43 6.61
C SER A 80 2.79 8.17 7.03
N ALA A 81 4.10 8.12 6.79
CA ALA A 81 4.95 6.99 7.21
C ALA A 81 4.96 6.82 8.74
N LEU A 82 5.03 7.91 9.50
CA LEU A 82 4.97 7.87 10.97
C LEU A 82 3.61 7.37 11.48
N ILE A 83 2.51 7.93 10.96
CA ILE A 83 1.15 7.52 11.35
C ILE A 83 0.91 6.05 11.02
N TYR A 84 1.30 5.60 9.82
CA TYR A 84 1.17 4.21 9.43
C TYR A 84 2.08 3.28 10.22
N GLY A 85 3.30 3.70 10.56
CA GLY A 85 4.18 2.96 11.45
C GLY A 85 3.52 2.70 12.80
N CYS A 86 2.95 3.72 13.44
CA CYS A 86 2.21 3.58 14.69
C CYS A 86 0.98 2.67 14.56
N ALA A 87 0.22 2.81 13.47
CA ALA A 87 -0.95 1.96 13.20
C ALA A 87 -0.55 0.49 13.04
N MET A 88 0.50 0.21 12.27
CA MET A 88 1.01 -1.15 12.05
C MET A 88 1.50 -1.79 13.35
N LEU A 89 2.23 -1.05 14.20
CA LEU A 89 2.65 -1.55 15.51
C LEU A 89 1.48 -1.88 16.43
N THR A 90 0.41 -1.08 16.37
CA THR A 90 -0.82 -1.34 17.13
C THR A 90 -1.55 -2.56 16.60
N GLU A 91 -1.61 -2.73 15.28
CA GLU A 91 -2.16 -3.92 14.62
C GLU A 91 -1.36 -5.18 14.98
N GLU A 92 -0.02 -5.14 14.95
CA GLU A 92 0.87 -6.24 15.34
C GLU A 92 0.60 -6.71 16.77
N ARG A 93 0.44 -5.79 17.72
CA ARG A 93 0.09 -6.12 19.12
C ARG A 93 -1.26 -6.83 19.20
N ARG A 94 -2.25 -6.37 18.43
CA ARG A 94 -3.57 -7.01 18.36
C ARG A 94 -3.48 -8.40 17.73
N LEU A 95 -2.70 -8.56 16.66
CA LEU A 95 -2.52 -9.84 15.97
C LEU A 95 -1.81 -10.88 16.85
N LEU A 96 -0.80 -10.46 17.64
CA LEU A 96 -0.18 -11.30 18.66
C LEU A 96 -1.18 -11.80 19.71
N PHE A 97 -2.17 -10.98 20.07
CA PHE A 97 -3.22 -11.37 21.01
C PHE A 97 -4.25 -12.33 20.38
N LEU A 98 -4.63 -12.11 19.12
CA LEU A 98 -5.67 -12.89 18.43
C LEU A 98 -5.17 -14.24 17.92
N PHE A 99 -3.91 -14.33 17.50
CA PHE A 99 -3.39 -15.49 16.75
C PHE A 99 -2.08 -15.99 17.36
N PRO A 100 -2.09 -17.17 18.01
CA PRO A 100 -0.89 -17.77 18.60
C PRO A 100 0.27 -17.98 17.59
N ASP A 101 -0.07 -18.33 16.35
CA ASP A 101 0.93 -18.58 15.28
C ASP A 101 1.56 -17.32 14.70
N TYR A 102 1.09 -16.14 15.11
CA TYR A 102 1.51 -14.87 14.55
C TYR A 102 2.99 -14.56 14.82
N GLU A 103 3.53 -14.93 15.98
CA GLU A 103 4.94 -14.70 16.31
C GLU A 103 5.87 -15.46 15.35
N ALA A 104 5.56 -16.73 15.06
CA ALA A 104 6.31 -17.53 14.10
C ALA A 104 6.20 -16.99 12.66
N TYR A 105 5.04 -16.44 12.29
CA TYR A 105 4.89 -15.71 11.03
C TYR A 105 5.72 -14.42 11.01
N ARG A 106 5.70 -13.65 12.09
CA ARG A 106 6.41 -12.37 12.26
C ARG A 106 7.92 -12.51 12.09
N GLN A 107 8.50 -13.60 12.58
CA GLN A 107 9.94 -13.88 12.44
C GLN A 107 10.36 -14.19 11.01
N ARG A 108 9.44 -14.69 10.16
CA ARG A 108 9.74 -15.13 8.79
C ARG A 108 9.45 -14.08 7.72
N VAL A 109 8.51 -13.18 7.97
CA VAL A 109 8.02 -12.23 6.98
C VAL A 109 8.31 -10.81 7.43
N PRO A 110 8.98 -9.96 6.62
CA PRO A 110 9.31 -8.58 7.00
C PRO A 110 8.05 -7.71 7.14
N MET A 111 8.17 -6.60 7.88
CA MET A 111 7.03 -5.73 8.19
C MET A 111 6.42 -5.05 6.95
N ILE A 112 7.25 -4.40 6.13
CA ILE A 112 6.78 -3.55 5.01
C ILE A 112 7.63 -3.59 3.73
N VAL A 113 8.95 -3.77 3.82
CA VAL A 113 9.82 -3.82 2.63
C VAL A 113 9.99 -5.28 2.18
N PRO A 114 9.65 -5.63 0.93
CA PRO A 114 9.82 -6.98 0.42
C PRO A 114 11.31 -7.25 0.11
N LEU A 115 12.07 -7.71 1.10
CA LEU A 115 13.53 -7.89 1.02
C LEU A 115 13.98 -9.20 0.34
N GLY A 116 13.08 -9.96 -0.28
CA GLY A 116 13.40 -11.21 -0.98
C GLY A 116 12.63 -12.44 -0.46
N TRP A 117 12.26 -13.28 -1.44
CA TRP A 117 11.42 -14.50 -1.44
C TRP A 117 10.68 -14.96 -0.16
N ARG A 118 9.34 -14.82 -0.25
CA ARG A 118 8.24 -15.76 0.12
C ARG A 118 8.43 -16.58 1.40
N ASN A 119 7.59 -16.30 2.40
CA ASN A 119 7.35 -17.16 3.56
C ASN A 119 7.39 -18.64 3.17
N ARG A 120 8.34 -19.41 3.73
CA ARG A 120 8.47 -20.86 3.50
C ARG A 120 7.45 -21.70 4.28
N GLY A 121 6.59 -21.07 5.08
CA GLY A 121 5.47 -21.73 5.73
C GLY A 121 4.37 -22.12 4.74
N GLU A 122 3.47 -23.01 5.17
CA GLU A 122 2.29 -23.35 4.38
C GLU A 122 1.44 -22.09 4.15
N PRO A 123 1.15 -21.73 2.88
CA PRO A 123 0.36 -20.56 2.58
C PRO A 123 -1.08 -20.78 3.05
N HIS A 124 -1.55 -19.91 3.95
CA HIS A 124 -2.92 -19.94 4.45
C HIS A 124 -3.73 -18.75 3.91
N GLY A 125 -4.88 -19.06 3.31
CA GLY A 125 -5.80 -18.10 2.69
C GLY A 125 -5.86 -18.22 1.16
N HIS A 126 -6.99 -17.84 0.59
CA HIS A 126 -7.24 -17.81 -0.86
C HIS A 126 -7.74 -16.42 -1.26
N PHE A 127 -7.53 -16.07 -2.53
CA PHE A 127 -8.04 -14.83 -3.08
C PHE A 127 -9.54 -14.95 -3.36
N ASP A 128 -10.32 -13.94 -2.94
CA ASP A 128 -11.75 -13.85 -3.24
C ASP A 128 -12.17 -12.40 -3.56
N TRP A 129 -12.83 -12.21 -4.71
CA TRP A 129 -13.41 -10.94 -5.13
C TRP A 129 -14.51 -10.44 -4.18
N ARG A 130 -15.25 -11.32 -3.51
CA ARG A 130 -16.25 -10.91 -2.50
C ARG A 130 -15.56 -10.27 -1.30
N THR A 131 -14.38 -10.77 -0.94
CA THR A 131 -13.55 -10.20 0.13
C THR A 131 -13.04 -8.81 -0.23
N VAL A 132 -12.63 -8.59 -1.49
CA VAL A 132 -12.30 -7.24 -2.01
C VAL A 132 -13.49 -6.29 -1.83
N ALA A 133 -14.68 -6.71 -2.27
CA ALA A 133 -15.89 -5.89 -2.18
C ALA A 133 -16.26 -5.57 -0.72
N ARG A 134 -16.20 -6.57 0.17
CA ARG A 134 -16.47 -6.43 1.61
C ARG A 134 -15.49 -5.49 2.31
N ASN A 135 -14.22 -5.53 1.92
CA ASN A 135 -13.20 -4.66 2.50
C ASN A 135 -13.35 -3.19 2.06
N GLY A 136 -14.17 -2.91 1.04
CA GLY A 136 -14.45 -1.56 0.56
C GLY A 136 -13.27 -0.91 -0.17
N GLU A 137 -12.23 -1.68 -0.49
CA GLU A 137 -10.99 -1.18 -1.11
C GLU A 137 -11.22 -0.63 -2.51
N TRP A 138 -12.28 -1.09 -3.20
CA TRP A 138 -12.72 -0.55 -4.48
C TRP A 138 -12.98 0.98 -4.43
N ARG A 139 -13.46 1.51 -3.29
CA ARG A 139 -13.64 2.96 -3.11
C ARG A 139 -12.31 3.72 -3.13
N ILE A 140 -11.26 3.15 -2.54
CA ILE A 140 -9.92 3.77 -2.51
C ILE A 140 -9.32 3.76 -3.93
N MET A 141 -9.54 2.69 -4.68
CA MET A 141 -9.12 2.61 -6.08
C MET A 141 -9.86 3.59 -6.98
N MET A 142 -11.18 3.72 -6.79
CA MET A 142 -11.99 4.72 -7.49
C MET A 142 -11.53 6.15 -7.15
N TRP A 143 -11.22 6.43 -5.89
CA TRP A 143 -10.72 7.73 -5.50
C TRP A 143 -9.35 8.03 -6.12
N ASN A 144 -8.43 7.06 -6.11
CA ASN A 144 -7.14 7.19 -6.79
C ASN A 144 -7.31 7.43 -8.30
N ALA A 145 -8.24 6.72 -8.96
CA ALA A 145 -8.54 6.91 -10.37
C ALA A 145 -9.19 8.27 -10.68
N ALA A 146 -10.06 8.77 -9.80
CA ALA A 146 -10.68 10.09 -9.94
C ALA A 146 -9.65 11.21 -9.79
N VAL A 147 -8.83 11.16 -8.74
CA VAL A 147 -7.70 12.09 -8.55
C VAL A 147 -6.73 11.98 -9.72
N ALA A 148 -6.57 10.77 -10.29
CA ALA A 148 -5.69 10.56 -11.43
C ALA A 148 -6.14 11.31 -12.69
N LEU A 149 -7.43 11.17 -12.99
CA LEU A 149 -8.07 11.85 -14.10
C LEU A 149 -8.03 13.37 -13.92
N LEU A 150 -8.32 13.87 -12.72
CA LEU A 150 -8.32 15.32 -12.45
C LEU A 150 -6.93 15.95 -12.62
N LEU A 151 -5.88 15.28 -12.16
CA LEU A 151 -4.51 15.79 -12.29
C LEU A 151 -4.00 15.69 -13.73
N SER A 152 -4.34 14.64 -14.47
CA SER A 152 -3.99 14.56 -15.89
C SER A 152 -4.69 15.64 -16.73
N LEU A 153 -5.95 15.96 -16.43
CA LEU A 153 -6.66 17.07 -17.09
C LEU A 153 -6.04 18.44 -16.79
N ARG A 154 -5.54 18.66 -15.56
CA ARG A 154 -4.85 19.91 -15.18
C ARG A 154 -3.51 20.10 -15.88
N LEU A 155 -2.84 19.02 -16.28
CA LEU A 155 -1.51 19.09 -16.92
C LEU A 155 -1.58 19.31 -18.44
N VAL A 156 -2.77 19.21 -19.03
CA VAL A 156 -3.01 19.36 -20.48
C VAL A 156 -3.57 20.74 -20.82
N VAL A 157 -3.97 21.53 -19.82
CA VAL A 157 -4.51 22.90 -19.94
C VAL A 157 -3.49 23.90 -19.41
#